data_AF-A0A0P1AP95-F1
#
_entry.id   AF-A0A0P1AP95-F1
#
_cell.length_a   1.000
_cell.length_b   1.000
_cell.length_c   1.000
_cell.angle_alpha   90.00
_cell.angle_beta   90.00
_cell.angle_gamma   90.00
#
_symmetry.space_group_name_H-M   'P 1'
#
loop_
_entity.id
_entity.type
_entity.pdbx_description
1 polymer ?
#
loop_
_entity_poly.entity_id
_entity_poly.type
_entity_poly.pdbx_seq_one_letter_code
_entity_poly.pdbx_strand_id
1 'polypeptide(L)'
;MPVSDERVKATRKIADVVRRASGPVVVLPEGARSNGKAVLRFVPLLQNLPVKVRLHLVAFRYEFKHFSPCQTVGGAWSHLFWTAFHVYHSMRVIVLSAKDLYLDDVTQMKLSSSKSSKKQDSQTLSTDQVEKLRLLLAAMLRTKTVDMGPEDLVTFNNYWKHLNSGGRQPASQFTDRKAPHEHAQWTRK
;
A
#
# COMPACT_ATOMS: atom_id res chain seq x y z
N MET A 1 18.10 -8.98 -3.00
CA MET A 1 19.27 -8.16 -3.39
C MET A 1 18.92 -6.72 -3.08
N PRO A 2 19.75 -5.97 -2.33
CA PRO A 2 19.56 -4.53 -2.23
C PRO A 2 19.68 -3.95 -3.62
N VAL A 3 18.70 -3.15 -4.04
CA VAL A 3 18.76 -2.43 -5.31
C VAL A 3 19.84 -1.37 -5.09
N SER A 4 20.96 -1.49 -5.80
CA SER A 4 22.06 -0.52 -5.77
C SER A 4 21.52 0.90 -6.06
N ASP A 5 21.83 1.85 -5.19
CA ASP A 5 21.33 3.24 -5.23
C ASP A 5 21.54 3.93 -6.60
N GLU A 6 22.55 3.50 -7.35
CA GLU A 6 22.85 3.98 -8.71
C GLU A 6 21.76 3.68 -9.76
N ARG A 7 20.84 2.75 -9.50
CA ARG A 7 19.70 2.47 -10.41
C ARG A 7 18.48 3.36 -10.17
N VAL A 8 18.46 4.18 -9.11
CA VAL A 8 17.38 5.12 -8.87
C VAL A 8 17.59 6.34 -9.78
N LYS A 9 17.23 6.20 -11.06
CA LYS A 9 17.07 7.35 -11.97
C LYS A 9 16.22 8.42 -11.27
N ALA A 10 16.62 9.68 -11.41
CA ALA A 10 15.92 10.85 -10.85
C ALA A 10 14.40 10.64 -10.85
N THR A 11 13.80 10.68 -9.66
CA THR A 11 12.39 10.38 -9.39
C THR A 11 11.49 11.17 -10.33
N ARG A 12 11.09 10.56 -11.45
CA ARG A 12 10.21 11.21 -12.42
C ARG A 12 8.88 11.44 -11.73
N LYS A 13 8.35 12.66 -11.84
CA LYS A 13 7.02 12.98 -11.29
C LYS A 13 5.98 12.11 -11.98
N ILE A 14 5.01 11.61 -11.22
CA ILE A 14 3.95 10.76 -11.77
C ILE A 14 3.15 11.48 -12.86
N ALA A 15 2.99 12.80 -12.74
CA ALA A 15 2.37 13.63 -13.76
C ALA A 15 3.10 13.53 -15.12
N ASP A 16 4.43 13.49 -15.12
CA ASP A 16 5.21 13.36 -16.34
C ASP A 16 5.11 11.95 -16.94
N VAL A 17 5.03 10.92 -16.08
CA VAL A 17 4.82 9.54 -16.51
C VAL A 17 3.46 9.40 -17.18
N VAL A 18 2.40 9.93 -16.57
CA VAL A 18 1.04 9.90 -17.12
C VAL A 18 0.96 10.64 -18.45
N ARG A 19 1.65 11.77 -18.61
CA ARG A 19 1.64 12.54 -19.87
C ARG A 19 2.37 11.85 -21.01
N ARG A 20 3.39 11.04 -20.72
CA ARG A 20 4.24 10.37 -21.72
C ARG A 20 3.88 8.91 -21.97
N ALA A 21 3.06 8.31 -21.12
CA ALA A 21 2.66 6.92 -21.25
C ALA A 21 1.77 6.74 -22.49
N SER A 22 2.13 5.78 -23.34
CA SER A 22 1.31 5.34 -24.48
C SER A 22 0.21 4.35 -24.07
N GLY A 23 0.16 3.95 -22.80
CA GLY A 23 -0.76 2.94 -22.29
C GLY A 23 -1.16 3.19 -20.82
N PRO A 24 -1.94 2.28 -20.22
CA PRO A 24 -2.41 2.43 -18.84
C PRO A 24 -1.25 2.41 -17.85
N VAL A 25 -1.28 3.34 -16.89
CA VAL A 25 -0.29 3.40 -15.81
C VAL A 25 -0.87 2.69 -14.59
N VAL A 26 -0.21 1.63 -14.14
CA VAL A 26 -0.57 0.90 -12.92
C VAL A 26 0.25 1.44 -11.77
N VAL A 27 -0.43 1.85 -10.70
CA VAL A 27 0.19 2.38 -9.49
C VAL A 27 -0.19 1.51 -8.31
N LEU A 28 0.80 1.10 -7.53
CA LEU A 28 0.61 0.40 -6.25
C LEU A 28 0.88 1.41 -5.12
N PRO A 29 -0.14 2.12 -4.63
CA PRO A 29 0.06 3.29 -3.77
C PRO A 29 0.54 2.92 -2.36
N GLU A 30 0.44 1.66 -1.93
CA GLU A 30 0.91 1.21 -0.61
C GLU A 30 2.43 1.31 -0.44
N GLY A 31 3.21 1.26 -1.52
CA GLY A 31 4.68 1.35 -1.48
C GLY A 31 5.38 0.20 -0.73
N ALA A 32 4.62 -0.76 -0.21
CA ALA A 32 5.08 -1.88 0.60
C ALA A 32 4.24 -3.12 0.27
N ARG A 33 4.82 -4.31 0.48
CA ARG A 33 4.10 -5.57 0.30
C ARG A 33 3.26 -5.85 1.54
N SER A 34 1.93 -5.82 1.41
CA SER A 34 1.03 -6.21 2.50
C SER A 34 0.85 -7.74 2.54
N ASN A 35 0.48 -8.25 3.70
CA ASN A 35 0.11 -9.65 3.90
C ASN A 35 -1.39 -9.90 3.58
N GLY A 36 -2.08 -8.96 2.93
CA GLY A 36 -3.50 -9.09 2.57
C GLY A 36 -4.50 -8.98 3.74
N LYS A 37 -4.06 -8.70 4.97
CA LYS A 37 -4.96 -8.53 6.13
C LYS A 37 -5.49 -7.11 6.30
N ALA A 38 -4.77 -6.13 5.77
CA ALA A 38 -5.11 -4.72 5.89
C ALA A 38 -4.56 -3.93 4.70
N VAL A 39 -5.20 -2.79 4.43
CA VAL A 39 -4.73 -1.81 3.43
C VAL A 39 -3.80 -0.82 4.11
N LEU A 40 -2.57 -0.76 3.62
CA LEU A 40 -1.51 0.10 4.16
C LEU A 40 -1.76 1.57 3.82
N ARG A 41 -1.00 2.47 4.47
CA ARG A 41 -1.06 3.90 4.15
C ARG A 41 -0.52 4.14 2.75
N PHE A 42 -1.26 4.91 1.97
CA PHE A 42 -0.82 5.28 0.63
C PHE A 42 0.32 6.30 0.72
N VAL A 43 1.38 6.05 -0.03
CA VAL A 43 2.47 7.01 -0.27
C VAL A 43 1.86 8.23 -0.99
N PRO A 44 2.27 9.47 -0.67
CA PRO A 44 1.70 10.70 -1.24
C PRO A 44 2.00 10.93 -2.74
N LEU A 45 2.17 9.86 -3.52
CA LEU A 45 2.35 9.91 -4.97
C LEU A 45 1.07 10.35 -5.68
N LEU A 46 -0.08 9.86 -5.21
CA LEU A 46 -1.36 10.11 -5.85
C LEU A 46 -1.80 11.58 -5.76
N GLN A 47 -1.29 12.34 -4.79
CA GLN A 47 -1.60 13.77 -4.61
C GLN A 47 -1.12 14.64 -5.78
N ASN A 48 -0.19 14.14 -6.60
CA ASN A 48 0.34 14.86 -7.77
C ASN A 48 -0.35 14.48 -9.09
N LEU A 49 -1.39 13.63 -9.03
CA LEU A 49 -2.14 13.23 -10.23
C LEU A 49 -3.16 14.31 -10.62
N PRO A 50 -3.27 14.65 -11.92
CA PRO A 50 -4.29 15.58 -12.38
C PRO A 50 -5.71 15.00 -12.22
N VAL A 51 -6.68 15.81 -11.79
CA VAL A 51 -8.08 15.37 -11.55
C VAL A 51 -8.75 14.80 -12.83
N LYS A 52 -8.27 15.17 -14.01
CA LYS A 52 -8.82 14.73 -15.31
C LYS A 52 -8.49 13.26 -15.69
N VAL A 53 -7.74 12.51 -14.87
CA VAL A 53 -7.39 11.12 -15.19
C VAL A 53 -8.52 10.14 -14.83
N ARG A 54 -8.76 9.15 -15.70
CA ARG A 54 -9.68 8.05 -15.41
C ARG A 54 -8.99 7.07 -14.47
N LEU A 55 -9.48 7.00 -13.23
CA LEU A 55 -8.94 6.11 -12.21
C LEU A 55 -9.76 4.83 -12.13
N HIS A 56 -9.10 3.69 -12.25
CA HIS A 56 -9.70 2.38 -12.05
C HIS A 56 -9.10 1.78 -10.77
N LEU A 57 -9.96 1.34 -9.84
CA LEU A 57 -9.49 0.65 -8.65
C LEU A 57 -9.53 -0.85 -8.91
N VAL A 58 -8.39 -1.49 -8.75
CA VAL A 58 -8.28 -2.95 -8.86
C VAL A 58 -7.79 -3.47 -7.52
N ALA A 59 -8.59 -4.31 -6.90
CA ALA A 59 -8.32 -4.94 -5.64
C ALA A 59 -8.00 -6.42 -5.85
N PHE A 60 -6.83 -6.84 -5.37
CA PHE A 60 -6.39 -8.23 -5.42
C PHE A 60 -6.48 -8.82 -4.02
N ARG A 61 -7.26 -9.90 -3.87
CA ARG A 61 -7.37 -10.65 -2.62
C ARG A 61 -6.92 -12.07 -2.87
N TYR A 62 -5.84 -12.45 -2.20
CA TYR A 62 -5.35 -13.81 -2.18
C TYR A 62 -5.77 -14.46 -0.86
N GLU A 63 -6.57 -15.53 -0.94
CA GLU A 63 -6.98 -16.25 0.28
C GLU A 63 -5.94 -17.29 0.63
N PHE A 64 -5.30 -17.11 1.79
CA PHE A 64 -4.31 -18.06 2.31
C PHE A 64 -4.63 -18.47 3.74
N LYS A 65 -4.40 -19.75 4.06
CA LYS A 65 -4.47 -20.27 5.43
C LYS A 65 -3.10 -20.32 6.10
N HIS A 66 -2.08 -20.79 5.37
CA HIS A 66 -0.73 -21.03 5.92
C HIS A 66 0.39 -20.34 5.15
N PHE A 67 0.18 -20.01 3.87
CA PHE A 67 1.23 -19.49 2.98
C PHE A 67 0.77 -18.25 2.22
N SER A 68 1.37 -17.10 2.51
CA SER A 68 1.11 -15.85 1.79
C SER A 68 2.04 -15.75 0.57
N PRO A 69 1.55 -15.39 -0.63
CA PRO A 69 2.40 -15.16 -1.79
C PRO A 69 3.24 -13.87 -1.64
N CYS A 70 2.86 -12.99 -0.72
CA CYS A 70 3.59 -11.78 -0.41
C CYS A 70 4.71 -12.10 0.59
N GLN A 71 5.88 -12.50 0.08
CA GLN A 71 7.07 -12.75 0.91
C GLN A 71 7.60 -11.45 1.52
N THR A 72 7.27 -11.14 2.77
CA THR A 72 7.82 -9.96 3.45
C THR A 72 9.23 -10.23 3.98
N VAL A 73 9.44 -11.39 4.62
CA VAL A 73 10.67 -11.79 5.30
C VAL A 73 11.02 -13.27 5.07
N GLY A 74 12.33 -13.59 5.08
CA GLY A 74 12.85 -14.95 4.92
C GLY A 74 13.54 -15.21 3.58
N GLY A 75 13.90 -16.48 3.31
CA GLY A 75 14.62 -16.87 2.10
C GLY A 75 13.76 -16.82 0.84
N ALA A 76 14.10 -15.96 -0.11
CA ALA A 76 13.35 -15.79 -1.36
C ALA A 76 13.22 -17.10 -2.18
N TRP A 77 14.28 -17.92 -2.20
CA TRP A 77 14.29 -19.20 -2.91
C TRP A 77 13.40 -20.26 -2.29
N SER A 78 13.41 -20.36 -0.96
CA SER A 78 12.51 -21.27 -0.24
C SER A 78 11.05 -20.86 -0.48
N HIS A 79 10.75 -19.57 -0.39
CA HIS A 79 9.40 -19.06 -0.67
C HIS A 79 8.97 -19.33 -2.11
N LEU A 80 9.84 -19.11 -3.10
CA LEU A 80 9.55 -19.41 -4.50
C LEU A 80 9.30 -20.91 -4.73
N PHE A 81 10.14 -21.77 -4.14
CA PHE A 81 9.96 -23.22 -4.20
C PHE A 81 8.59 -23.60 -3.64
N TRP A 82 8.27 -23.20 -2.40
CA TRP A 82 6.97 -23.51 -1.82
C TRP A 82 5.81 -22.95 -2.64
N THR A 83 5.92 -21.72 -3.15
CA THR A 83 4.90 -21.13 -4.04
C THR A 83 4.69 -22.00 -5.28
N ALA A 84 5.75 -22.46 -5.94
CA ALA A 84 5.65 -23.26 -7.17
C ALA A 84 5.06 -24.67 -6.95
N PHE A 85 5.19 -25.22 -5.74
CA PHE A 85 4.69 -26.56 -5.40
C PHE A 85 3.25 -26.57 -4.86
N HIS A 86 2.61 -25.40 -4.72
CA HIS A 86 1.18 -25.32 -4.43
C HIS A 86 0.37 -25.56 -5.72
N VAL A 87 -0.32 -26.70 -5.78
CA VAL A 87 -1.08 -27.15 -6.96
C VAL A 87 -2.22 -26.19 -7.35
N TYR A 88 -2.82 -25.52 -6.36
CA TYR A 88 -3.92 -24.58 -6.59
C TYR A 88 -3.71 -23.27 -5.84
N HIS A 89 -3.86 -22.18 -6.58
CA HIS A 89 -3.85 -20.81 -6.09
C HIS A 89 -5.16 -20.13 -6.48
N SER A 90 -5.89 -19.60 -5.51
CA SER A 90 -7.13 -18.86 -5.75
C SER A 90 -6.92 -17.38 -5.43
N MET A 91 -7.04 -16.55 -6.46
CA MET A 91 -7.00 -15.09 -6.33
C MET A 91 -8.33 -14.49 -6.76
N ARG A 92 -8.90 -13.65 -5.91
CA ARG A 92 -10.09 -12.87 -6.22
C ARG A 92 -9.67 -11.49 -6.66
N VAL A 93 -10.08 -11.10 -7.87
CA VAL A 93 -9.88 -9.76 -8.42
C VAL A 93 -11.21 -9.03 -8.41
N ILE A 94 -11.24 -7.84 -7.82
CA ILE A 94 -12.42 -6.97 -7.81
C ILE A 94 -12.01 -5.67 -8.50
N VAL A 95 -12.75 -5.32 -9.54
CA VAL A 95 -12.48 -4.11 -10.33
C VAL A 95 -13.62 -3.14 -10.13
N LEU A 96 -13.28 -1.90 -9.78
CA LEU A 96 -14.19 -0.76 -9.74
C LEU A 96 -13.80 0.20 -10.86
N SER A 97 -14.75 0.44 -11.77
CA SER A 97 -14.53 1.26 -12.95
C SER A 97 -14.54 2.75 -12.61
N ALA A 98 -13.86 3.55 -13.42
CA ALA A 98 -13.84 5.02 -13.28
C ALA A 98 -15.24 5.65 -13.34
N LYS A 99 -16.22 4.97 -13.98
CA LYS A 99 -17.62 5.45 -14.08
C LYS A 99 -18.35 5.41 -12.74
N ASP A 100 -18.00 4.46 -11.90
CA ASP A 100 -18.64 4.24 -10.60
C ASP A 100 -17.90 4.98 -9.48
N LEU A 101 -16.85 5.72 -9.84
CA LEU A 101 -15.95 6.40 -8.93
C LEU A 101 -16.34 7.88 -8.82
N TYR A 102 -17.34 8.17 -7.99
CA TYR A 102 -17.77 9.54 -7.70
C TYR A 102 -16.80 10.22 -6.71
N LEU A 103 -15.75 10.83 -7.23
CA LEU A 103 -14.77 11.58 -6.43
C LEU A 103 -15.23 13.01 -6.09
N ASP A 104 -16.26 13.52 -6.79
CA ASP A 104 -16.72 14.92 -6.71
C ASP A 104 -17.83 15.16 -5.64
N ASP A 105 -18.57 14.13 -5.24
CA ASP A 105 -19.67 14.22 -4.24
C ASP A 105 -19.19 14.68 -2.85
N VAL A 106 -17.88 14.71 -2.64
CA VAL A 106 -17.22 15.07 -1.39
C VAL A 106 -17.12 16.58 -1.20
N THR A 107 -17.07 17.33 -2.29
CA THR A 107 -16.91 18.79 -2.23
C THR A 107 -18.15 19.49 -1.65
N GLN A 108 -19.30 18.81 -1.61
CA GLN A 108 -20.57 19.42 -1.20
C GLN A 108 -21.00 19.10 0.24
N MET A 109 -20.48 18.07 0.92
CA MET A 109 -20.92 17.74 2.29
C MET A 109 -20.29 18.61 3.40
N LYS A 110 -19.34 19.49 3.09
CA LYS A 110 -18.62 20.30 4.09
C LYS A 110 -18.60 21.82 3.86
N LEU A 111 -19.51 22.39 3.07
CA LEU A 111 -19.54 23.84 2.86
C LEU A 111 -20.96 24.46 2.89
N SER A 112 -21.55 24.50 4.09
CA SER A 112 -22.43 25.59 4.50
C SER A 112 -21.70 26.51 5.48
N SER A 113 -20.57 27.09 5.06
CA SER A 113 -19.90 28.14 5.83
C SER A 113 -18.90 28.91 4.96
N SER A 114 -19.34 30.12 4.58
CA SER A 114 -18.58 31.33 4.21
C SER A 114 -17.40 31.28 3.22
N LYS A 115 -17.64 31.93 2.07
CA LYS A 115 -16.74 32.67 1.17
C LYS A 115 -15.28 32.88 1.63
N SER A 116 -14.33 32.44 0.81
CA SER A 116 -13.37 33.35 0.15
C SER A 116 -12.66 32.67 -1.02
N SER A 117 -12.55 33.42 -2.10
CA SER A 117 -11.97 33.08 -3.39
C SER A 117 -10.44 33.13 -3.37
N LYS A 118 -9.79 32.07 -3.87
CA LYS A 118 -8.55 32.21 -4.66
C LYS A 118 -8.39 31.04 -5.63
N LYS A 119 -8.53 31.38 -6.92
CA LYS A 119 -8.18 30.57 -8.09
C LYS A 119 -6.69 30.17 -8.00
N GLN A 120 -6.41 28.87 -7.99
CA GLN A 120 -5.13 28.34 -8.43
C GLN A 120 -5.37 27.10 -9.29
N ASP A 121 -5.16 27.28 -10.60
CA ASP A 121 -5.17 26.25 -11.62
C ASP A 121 -3.96 25.32 -11.45
N SER A 122 -4.12 24.29 -10.63
CA SER A 122 -3.37 23.03 -10.73
C SER A 122 -4.21 21.95 -10.05
N GLN A 123 -5.22 21.46 -10.75
CA GLN A 123 -6.19 20.47 -10.27
C GLN A 123 -5.49 19.13 -10.01
N THR A 124 -4.89 18.97 -8.84
CA THR A 124 -4.31 17.71 -8.37
C THR A 124 -5.22 17.06 -7.33
N LEU A 125 -5.14 15.74 -7.15
CA LEU A 125 -5.96 15.02 -6.18
C LEU A 125 -5.67 15.49 -4.74
N SER A 126 -6.72 15.76 -3.96
CA SER A 126 -6.58 16.16 -2.56
C SER A 126 -6.22 14.96 -1.66
N THR A 127 -5.68 15.25 -0.47
CA THR A 127 -5.41 14.24 0.57
C THR A 127 -6.66 13.42 0.90
N ASP A 128 -7.80 14.10 1.02
CA ASP A 128 -9.08 13.51 1.40
C ASP A 128 -9.60 12.56 0.32
N GLN A 129 -9.39 12.91 -0.95
CA GLN A 129 -9.72 12.02 -2.07
C GLN A 129 -8.86 10.75 -2.02
N VAL A 130 -7.56 10.88 -1.75
CA VAL A 130 -6.65 9.72 -1.63
C VAL A 130 -7.04 8.82 -0.45
N GLU A 131 -7.44 9.38 0.69
CA GLU A 131 -7.94 8.59 1.82
C GLU A 131 -9.25 7.89 1.52
N LYS A 132 -10.15 8.51 0.75
CA LYS A 132 -11.37 7.85 0.29
C LYS A 132 -11.09 6.69 -0.66
N LEU A 133 -10.15 6.86 -1.60
CA LEU A 133 -9.70 5.76 -2.46
C LEU A 133 -9.18 4.59 -1.62
N ARG A 134 -8.45 4.89 -0.55
CA ARG A 134 -7.95 3.89 0.39
C ARG A 134 -9.09 3.17 1.14
N LEU A 135 -10.07 3.92 1.64
CA LEU A 135 -11.24 3.35 2.31
C LEU A 135 -12.10 2.49 1.38
N LEU A 136 -12.30 2.94 0.14
CA LEU A 136 -12.98 2.17 -0.91
C LEU A 136 -12.23 0.87 -1.20
N LEU A 137 -10.90 0.92 -1.33
CA LEU A 137 -10.09 -0.27 -1.53
C LEU A 137 -10.21 -1.25 -0.36
N ALA A 138 -10.19 -0.74 0.88
CA ALA A 138 -10.39 -1.54 2.08
C ALA A 138 -11.78 -2.20 2.13
N ALA A 139 -12.82 -1.45 1.75
CA ALA A 139 -14.18 -1.96 1.63
C ALA A 139 -14.31 -3.05 0.55
N MET A 140 -13.71 -2.84 -0.63
CA MET A 140 -13.67 -3.85 -1.70
C MET A 140 -13.00 -5.15 -1.22
N LEU A 141 -11.90 -5.04 -0.47
CA LEU A 141 -11.17 -6.19 0.06
C LEU A 141 -11.83 -6.83 1.30
N ARG A 142 -12.82 -6.16 1.91
CA ARG A 142 -13.41 -6.49 3.22
C ARG A 142 -12.34 -6.57 4.31
N THR A 143 -11.45 -5.58 4.34
CA THR A 143 -10.34 -5.49 5.30
C THR A 143 -10.33 -4.12 5.99
N LYS A 144 -9.49 -3.96 7.00
CA LYS A 144 -9.31 -2.70 7.71
C LYS A 144 -8.20 -1.87 7.08
N THR A 145 -8.27 -0.56 7.20
CA THR A 145 -7.12 0.32 6.96
C THR A 145 -6.22 0.33 8.18
N VAL A 146 -4.90 0.32 7.97
CA VAL A 146 -3.91 0.45 9.05
C VAL A 146 -2.83 1.43 8.64
N ASP A 147 -2.53 2.42 9.49
CA ASP A 147 -1.57 3.49 9.19
C ASP A 147 -0.10 3.06 9.24
N MET A 148 0.23 1.94 8.61
CA MET A 148 1.59 1.47 8.38
C MET A 148 2.05 1.90 7.00
N GLY A 149 3.27 2.43 6.92
CA GLY A 149 3.95 2.82 5.69
C GLY A 149 5.17 1.95 5.37
N PRO A 150 5.94 2.33 4.34
CA PRO A 150 7.15 1.61 3.95
C PRO A 150 8.25 1.64 5.03
N GLU A 151 8.33 2.72 5.82
CA GLU A 151 9.30 2.82 6.92
C GLU A 151 9.07 1.76 8.00
N ASP A 152 7.79 1.46 8.30
CA ASP A 152 7.42 0.40 9.24
C ASP A 152 7.82 -0.99 8.71
N LEU A 153 7.79 -1.18 7.40
CA LEU A 153 8.25 -2.43 6.78
C LEU A 153 9.77 -2.59 6.89
N VAL A 154 10.53 -1.49 6.76
CA VAL A 154 11.99 -1.50 6.91
C VAL A 154 12.37 -1.83 8.36
N THR A 155 11.74 -1.18 9.34
CA THR A 155 11.99 -1.46 10.77
C THR A 155 11.61 -2.90 11.12
N PHE A 156 10.49 -3.41 10.62
CA PHE A 156 10.11 -4.81 10.77
C PHE A 156 11.15 -5.78 10.19
N ASN A 157 11.64 -5.53 8.99
CA ASN A 157 12.65 -6.39 8.36
C ASN A 157 13.98 -6.38 9.13
N ASN A 158 14.39 -5.22 9.65
CA ASN A 158 15.59 -5.09 10.48
C ASN A 158 15.44 -5.87 11.79
N TYR A 159 14.30 -5.73 12.46
CA TYR A 159 13.99 -6.48 13.68
C TYR A 159 13.94 -7.99 13.43
N TRP A 160 13.28 -8.43 12.35
CA TRP A 160 13.21 -9.85 11.99
C TRP A 160 14.59 -10.44 11.69
N LYS A 161 15.46 -9.69 11.00
CA LYS A 161 16.84 -10.09 10.74
C LYS A 161 17.61 -10.23 12.06
N HIS A 162 17.46 -9.27 12.98
CA HIS A 162 18.10 -9.30 14.29
C HIS A 162 17.70 -10.53 15.11
N LEU A 163 16.39 -10.82 15.21
CA LEU A 163 15.87 -11.98 15.91
C LEU A 163 16.42 -13.29 15.33
N ASN A 164 16.44 -13.44 14.01
CA ASN A 164 16.94 -14.67 13.36
C ASN A 164 18.46 -14.82 13.47
N SER A 165 19.21 -13.73 13.66
CA SER A 165 20.63 -13.78 13.99
C SER A 165 20.92 -14.08 15.47
N GLY A 166 19.89 -14.31 16.29
CA GLY A 166 20.03 -14.62 17.71
C GLY A 166 20.03 -13.40 18.64
N GLY A 167 19.67 -12.22 18.12
CA GLY A 167 19.53 -11.00 18.90
C GLY A 167 18.39 -11.08 19.93
N ARG A 168 18.62 -10.53 21.13
CA ARG A 168 17.65 -10.53 22.24
C ARG A 168 17.06 -9.15 22.56
N GLN A 169 17.32 -8.16 21.70
CA GLN A 169 16.82 -6.81 21.94
C GLN A 169 15.31 -6.75 21.69
N PRO A 170 14.55 -6.01 22.53
CA PRO A 170 13.12 -5.86 22.37
C PRO A 170 12.79 -5.04 21.12
N ALA A 171 11.60 -5.27 20.54
CA ALA A 171 11.13 -4.54 19.36
C ALA A 171 11.02 -3.03 19.56
N SER A 172 10.87 -2.57 20.81
CA SER A 172 10.86 -1.13 21.15
C SER A 172 12.14 -0.40 20.80
N GLN A 173 13.26 -1.12 20.58
CA GLN A 173 14.51 -0.53 20.08
C GLN A 173 14.52 -0.31 18.57
N PHE A 174 13.58 -0.90 17.84
CA PHE A 174 13.50 -0.84 16.37
C PHE A 174 12.31 -0.03 15.88
N THR A 175 11.29 0.18 16.72
CA THR A 175 10.11 0.97 16.38
C THR A 175 9.48 1.60 17.62
N ASP A 176 9.09 2.87 17.49
CA ASP A 176 8.35 3.60 18.53
C ASP A 176 6.87 3.21 18.59
N ARG A 177 6.39 2.47 17.59
CA ARG A 177 5.01 1.97 17.58
C ARG A 177 4.92 0.72 18.43
N LYS A 178 3.96 0.72 19.36
CA LYS A 178 3.61 -0.48 20.15
C LYS A 178 3.43 -1.66 19.21
N ALA A 179 4.39 -2.56 19.22
CA ALA A 179 4.39 -3.66 18.29
C ALA A 179 3.29 -4.65 18.74
N PRO A 180 2.40 -5.12 17.85
CA PRO A 180 1.27 -5.97 18.22
C PRO A 180 1.64 -7.30 18.91
N HIS A 181 2.92 -7.66 18.91
CA HIS A 181 3.42 -8.92 19.46
C HIS A 181 3.70 -8.89 20.96
N GLU A 182 3.46 -7.79 21.69
CA GLU A 182 3.38 -7.83 23.16
C GLU A 182 2.31 -8.83 23.66
N HIS A 183 1.39 -9.26 22.77
CA HIS A 183 0.41 -10.32 23.03
C HIS A 183 0.66 -11.65 22.28
N ALA A 184 1.68 -11.72 21.42
CA ALA A 184 1.96 -12.95 20.67
C ALA A 184 2.90 -13.84 21.51
N GLN A 185 2.32 -14.64 22.41
CA GLN A 185 3.05 -15.78 22.98
C GLN A 185 3.32 -16.79 21.86
N TRP A 186 4.56 -16.82 21.37
CA TRP A 186 5.03 -17.86 20.48
C TRP A 186 5.22 -19.13 21.32
N THR A 187 4.19 -19.95 21.40
CA THR A 187 4.35 -21.32 21.89
C THR A 187 5.24 -22.05 20.89
N ARG A 188 6.47 -22.34 21.29
CA ARG A 188 7.29 -23.35 20.61
C ARG A 188 6.54 -24.68 20.75
N LYS A 189 6.07 -25.22 19.62
CA LYS A 189 5.82 -26.65 19.50
C LYS A 189 7.06 -27.30 18.90
#